data_AF-A0A8T5RF87-F1
#
_entry.id   AF-A0A8T5RF87-F1
#
_cell.length_a   1.000
_cell.length_b   1.000
_cell.length_c   1.000
_cell.angle_alpha   90.00
_cell.angle_beta   90.00
_cell.angle_gamma   90.00
#
_symmetry.space_group_name_H-M   'P 1'
#
loop_
_entity.id
_entity.type
_entity.pdbx_description
1 polymer ?
#
loop_
_entity_poly.entity_id
_entity_poly.type
_entity_poly.pdbx_seq_one_letter_code
_entity_poly.pdbx_strand_id
1 'polypeptide(L)'
;MKVELDILVIGAHPDDAEIGCGGTIAHYKKRGKKVGVLDLSNGEPTPFGTVEKRMAEVKAASEILNLDLRITLDIRERAGYLGYQIGVKYAEGFITTKHLVLDFENLKL
;
A
#
# COMPACT_ATOMS: atom_id res chain seq x y z
N MET A 1 15.92 2.89 8.30
CA MET A 1 16.54 3.08 6.96
C MET A 1 15.64 4.06 6.19
N LYS A 2 16.19 5.11 5.56
CA LYS A 2 15.40 6.10 4.82
C LYS A 2 15.43 5.74 3.33
N VAL A 3 14.26 5.53 2.73
CA VAL A 3 14.11 5.22 1.30
C VAL A 3 13.38 6.39 0.64
N GLU A 4 13.99 6.97 -0.39
CA GLU A 4 13.32 7.96 -1.25
C GLU A 4 12.70 7.26 -2.45
N LEU A 5 11.40 7.50 -2.65
CA LEU A 5 10.60 6.99 -3.76
C LEU A 5 10.16 8.17 -4.63
N ASP A 6 10.12 7.98 -5.95
CA ASP A 6 9.49 8.94 -6.85
C ASP A 6 7.96 8.88 -6.71
N ILE A 7 7.41 7.69 -6.45
CA ILE A 7 5.97 7.43 -6.35
C ILE A 7 5.72 6.48 -5.18
N LEU A 8 4.73 6.82 -4.36
CA LEU A 8 4.17 5.96 -3.34
C LEU A 8 2.70 5.71 -3.65
N VAL A 9 2.33 4.44 -3.83
CA VAL A 9 0.94 4.00 -3.95
C VAL A 9 0.51 3.45 -2.60
N ILE A 10 -0.70 3.77 -2.18
CA ILE A 10 -1.21 3.35 -0.88
C ILE A 10 -2.59 2.74 -1.11
N GLY A 11 -2.75 1.49 -0.67
CA GLY A 11 -3.99 0.74 -0.68
C GLY A 11 -4.47 0.46 0.74
N ALA A 12 -5.77 0.25 0.93
CA ALA A 12 -6.25 -0.21 2.23
C ALA A 12 -5.79 -1.65 2.45
N HIS A 13 -6.04 -2.50 1.45
CA HIS A 13 -5.78 -3.94 1.48
C HIS A 13 -4.70 -4.33 0.46
N PRO A 14 -4.03 -5.48 0.66
CA PRO A 14 -3.11 -6.01 -0.33
C PRO A 14 -3.86 -6.58 -1.55
N ASP A 15 -3.98 -5.76 -2.58
CA ASP A 15 -4.50 -6.00 -3.95
C ASP A 15 -5.03 -4.68 -4.57
N ASP A 16 -5.40 -3.72 -3.71
CA ASP A 16 -5.94 -2.41 -4.09
C ASP A 16 -5.00 -1.64 -5.03
N ALA A 17 -3.69 -1.68 -4.79
CA ALA A 17 -2.71 -0.98 -5.62
C ALA A 17 -2.65 -1.58 -7.04
N GLU A 18 -2.67 -2.90 -7.13
CA GLU A 18 -2.65 -3.65 -8.38
C GLU A 18 -3.92 -3.45 -9.18
N ILE A 19 -5.09 -3.58 -8.55
CA ILE A 19 -6.40 -3.40 -9.17
C ILE A 19 -6.59 -1.94 -9.62
N GLY A 20 -6.29 -0.99 -8.73
CA GLY A 20 -6.54 0.43 -8.98
C GLY A 20 -5.58 1.06 -9.97
N CYS A 21 -4.29 0.66 -9.95
CA CYS A 21 -3.28 1.35 -10.75
C CYS A 21 -2.06 0.49 -11.15
N GLY A 22 -2.15 -0.83 -11.17
CA GLY A 22 -1.04 -1.72 -11.54
C GLY A 22 -0.39 -1.39 -12.90
N GLY A 23 -1.20 -1.02 -13.90
CA GLY A 23 -0.69 -0.56 -15.21
C GLY A 23 0.13 0.73 -15.13
N THR A 24 -0.28 1.67 -14.27
CA THR A 24 0.44 2.94 -14.04
C THR A 24 1.74 2.70 -13.29
N ILE A 25 1.75 1.81 -12.29
CA ILE A 25 2.96 1.38 -11.59
C ILE A 25 3.97 0.82 -12.61
N ALA A 26 3.56 -0.15 -13.42
CA ALA A 26 4.42 -0.76 -14.44
C ALA A 26 4.94 0.28 -15.46
N HIS A 27 4.08 1.23 -15.86
CA HIS A 27 4.45 2.31 -16.78
C HIS A 27 5.59 3.19 -16.25
N TYR A 28 5.57 3.54 -14.96
CA TYR A 28 6.61 4.36 -14.33
C TYR A 28 7.86 3.55 -13.98
N LYS A 29 7.71 2.29 -13.54
CA LYS A 29 8.85 1.37 -13.36
C LYS A 29 9.63 1.18 -14.66
N LYS A 30 8.96 1.05 -15.81
CA LYS A 30 9.61 1.00 -17.14
C LYS A 30 10.40 2.27 -17.49
N ARG A 31 10.10 3.40 -16.84
CA ARG A 31 10.81 4.69 -17.00
C ARG A 31 11.90 4.90 -15.94
N GLY A 32 12.24 3.86 -15.17
CA GLY A 32 13.29 3.92 -14.16
C GLY A 32 12.90 4.67 -12.88
N LYS A 33 11.59 4.90 -12.65
CA LYS A 33 11.11 5.52 -11.41
C LYS A 33 11.14 4.54 -10.26
N LYS A 34 11.47 5.03 -9.06
CA LYS A 34 11.34 4.28 -7.81
C LYS A 34 9.91 4.32 -7.32
N VAL A 35 9.27 3.17 -7.22
CA VAL A 35 7.87 3.04 -6.83
C VAL A 35 7.76 2.11 -5.63
N GLY A 36 7.07 2.57 -4.60
CA GLY A 36 6.72 1.75 -3.45
C GLY A 36 5.21 1.63 -3.25
N VAL A 37 4.80 0.58 -2.53
CA VAL A 37 3.42 0.33 -2.11
C VAL A 37 3.33 0.29 -0.59
N LEU A 38 2.31 0.93 -0.03
CA LEU A 38 1.92 0.79 1.37
C LEU A 38 0.51 0.19 1.44
N ASP A 39 0.40 -1.02 1.97
CA ASP A 39 -0.89 -1.58 2.36
C ASP A 39 -1.17 -1.16 3.81
N LEU A 40 -2.34 -0.58 4.08
CA LEU A 40 -2.70 -0.14 5.43
C LEU A 40 -3.05 -1.31 6.35
N SER A 41 -3.42 -2.46 5.79
CA SER A 41 -3.72 -3.68 6.52
C SER A 41 -3.16 -4.92 5.81
N ASN A 42 -3.23 -6.07 6.47
CA ASN A 42 -3.02 -7.37 5.85
C ASN A 42 -4.26 -7.96 5.15
N GLY A 43 -5.42 -7.28 5.17
CA GLY A 43 -6.67 -7.72 4.57
C GLY A 43 -7.52 -8.70 5.39
N GLU A 44 -7.19 -8.92 6.67
CA GLU A 44 -7.95 -9.83 7.54
C GLU A 44 -9.13 -9.15 8.28
N PRO A 45 -10.24 -9.88 8.54
CA PRO A 45 -10.48 -11.28 8.18
C PRO A 45 -10.89 -11.44 6.70
N THR A 46 -10.23 -12.36 5.99
CA THR A 46 -10.62 -12.73 4.62
C THR A 46 -11.61 -13.91 4.64
N PRO A 47 -12.77 -13.81 3.95
CA PRO A 47 -13.72 -14.93 3.89
C PRO A 47 -13.21 -16.11 3.05
N PHE A 48 -12.25 -15.86 2.13
CA PHE A 48 -11.74 -16.87 1.20
C PHE A 48 -10.21 -16.74 1.06
N GLY A 49 -9.46 -17.32 2.00
CA GLY A 49 -8.01 -17.31 1.94
C GLY A 49 -7.37 -17.54 3.31
N THR A 50 -6.06 -17.40 3.35
CA THR A 50 -5.27 -17.34 4.59
C THR A 50 -4.26 -16.21 4.48
N VAL A 51 -3.76 -15.75 5.62
CA VAL A 51 -2.69 -14.73 5.68
C VAL A 51 -1.48 -15.17 4.88
N GLU A 52 -1.08 -16.45 4.98
CA GLU A 52 0.08 -16.99 4.26
C GLU A 52 -0.12 -16.93 2.75
N LYS A 53 -1.33 -17.28 2.29
CA LYS A 53 -1.68 -17.21 0.87
C LYS A 53 -1.63 -15.75 0.38
N ARG A 54 -2.21 -14.82 1.14
CA ARG A 54 -2.19 -13.39 0.81
C ARG A 54 -0.76 -12.86 0.74
N MET A 55 0.11 -13.24 1.68
CA MET A 55 1.51 -12.83 1.67
C MET A 55 2.30 -13.40 0.49
N ALA A 56 1.99 -14.64 0.07
CA ALA A 56 2.58 -15.21 -1.14
C ALA A 56 2.14 -14.45 -2.40
N GLU A 57 0.86 -14.09 -2.49
CA GLU A 57 0.30 -13.28 -3.60
C GLU A 57 0.93 -11.89 -3.63
N VAL A 58 1.04 -11.22 -2.48
CA VAL A 58 1.69 -9.91 -2.33
C VAL A 58 3.14 -9.95 -2.79
N LYS A 59 3.88 -10.99 -2.42
CA LYS A 59 5.27 -11.18 -2.85
C LYS A 59 5.35 -11.33 -4.37
N ALA A 60 4.53 -12.21 -4.95
CA ALA A 60 4.50 -12.43 -6.39
C ALA A 60 4.12 -11.15 -7.16
N ALA A 61 3.12 -10.40 -6.70
CA ALA A 61 2.71 -9.13 -7.30
C ALA A 61 3.84 -8.09 -7.25
N SER A 62 4.54 -8.01 -6.11
CA SER A 62 5.68 -7.09 -5.93
C SER A 62 6.84 -7.40 -6.88
N GLU A 63 7.11 -8.69 -7.11
CA GLU A 63 8.11 -9.16 -8.08
C GLU A 63 7.69 -8.85 -9.52
N ILE A 64 6.44 -9.13 -9.89
CA ILE A 64 5.90 -8.85 -11.24
C ILE A 64 5.95 -7.35 -11.56
N LEU A 65 5.58 -6.50 -10.60
CA LEU A 65 5.62 -5.05 -10.75
C LEU A 65 7.01 -4.47 -10.55
N ASN A 66 7.99 -5.28 -10.11
CA ASN A 66 9.35 -4.85 -9.80
C ASN A 66 9.38 -3.67 -8.80
N LEU A 67 8.63 -3.74 -7.71
CA LEU A 67 8.55 -2.67 -6.70
C LEU A 67 9.88 -2.50 -5.94
N ASP A 68 10.22 -1.26 -5.59
CA ASP A 68 11.42 -0.96 -4.80
C ASP A 68 11.18 -1.16 -3.30
N LEU A 69 9.92 -1.04 -2.87
CA LEU A 69 9.49 -1.19 -1.49
C LEU A 69 8.01 -1.60 -1.44
N ARG A 70 7.68 -2.56 -0.59
CA ARG A 70 6.29 -2.76 -0.16
C ARG A 70 6.24 -2.96 1.34
N ILE A 71 5.36 -2.22 2.00
CA ILE A 71 5.15 -2.29 3.45
C ILE A 71 3.68 -2.55 3.70
N THR A 72 3.40 -3.43 4.65
CA THR A 72 2.04 -3.69 5.14
C THR A 72 1.99 -3.28 6.60
N LEU A 73 1.04 -2.43 6.97
CA LEU A 73 0.80 -2.05 8.37
C LEU A 73 -0.17 -3.05 9.02
N ASP A 74 -0.07 -3.25 10.34
CA ASP A 74 -1.01 -4.10 11.11
C ASP A 74 -2.20 -3.28 11.66
N ILE A 75 -2.88 -2.55 10.78
CA ILE A 75 -4.13 -1.88 11.16
C ILE A 75 -5.27 -2.89 11.01
N ARG A 76 -5.79 -3.37 12.14
CA ARG A 76 -6.92 -4.34 12.17
C ARG A 76 -8.17 -3.72 11.54
N GLU A 77 -8.61 -4.31 10.44
CA GLU A 77 -9.24 -3.53 9.37
C GLU A 77 -10.77 -3.49 9.39
N ARG A 78 -11.45 -4.52 9.91
CA ARG A 78 -12.93 -4.57 9.88
C ARG A 78 -13.65 -3.98 11.08
N ALA A 79 -13.02 -3.08 11.83
CA ALA A 79 -13.78 -2.23 12.76
C ALA A 79 -14.38 -1.08 11.95
N GLY A 80 -15.71 -0.95 11.91
CA GLY A 80 -16.49 0.07 11.19
C GLY A 80 -16.19 1.55 11.51
N TYR A 81 -15.04 1.85 12.11
CA TYR A 81 -14.50 3.16 12.46
C TYR A 81 -13.54 3.74 11.41
N LEU A 82 -12.83 2.89 10.64
CA LEU A 82 -11.78 3.34 9.71
C LEU A 82 -12.30 4.10 8.48
N GLY A 83 -13.48 3.72 7.96
CA GLY A 83 -14.07 4.36 6.77
C GLY A 83 -14.36 5.86 6.96
N TYR A 84 -14.76 6.28 8.16
CA TYR A 84 -15.12 7.69 8.41
C TYR A 84 -13.92 8.55 8.86
N GLN A 85 -13.06 8.05 9.75
CA GLN A 85 -11.98 8.88 10.31
C GLN A 85 -10.69 8.89 9.48
N ILE A 86 -10.34 7.76 8.86
CA ILE A 86 -9.14 7.63 8.04
C ILE A 86 -9.52 7.65 6.56
N GLY A 87 -10.53 6.88 6.14
CA GLY A 87 -10.96 6.84 4.73
C GLY A 87 -11.26 8.22 4.13
N VAL A 88 -11.96 9.08 4.87
CA VAL A 88 -12.26 10.46 4.43
C VAL A 88 -11.02 11.34 4.40
N LYS A 89 -10.22 11.39 5.48
CA LYS A 89 -8.97 12.18 5.52
C LYS A 89 -7.92 11.70 4.52
N TYR A 90 -7.93 10.41 4.22
CA TYR A 90 -7.05 9.77 3.27
C TYR A 90 -7.49 10.10 1.83
N ALA A 91 -8.79 10.05 1.54
CA ALA A 91 -9.35 10.52 0.27
C ALA A 91 -9.10 12.02 0.04
N GLU A 92 -9.18 12.86 1.09
CA GLU A 92 -8.81 14.28 1.03
C GLU A 92 -7.31 14.48 0.71
N GLY A 93 -6.45 13.53 1.07
CA GLY A 93 -5.01 13.55 0.82
C GLY A 93 -4.57 13.14 -0.60
N PHE A 94 -5.44 12.47 -1.37
CA PHE A 94 -5.12 12.04 -2.75
C PHE A 94 -4.95 13.21 -3.75
N ILE A 95 -5.33 14.43 -3.36
CA ILE A 95 -5.09 15.65 -4.15
C ILE A 95 -4.19 16.58 -3.33
N THR A 96 -2.89 16.32 -3.32
CA THR A 96 -1.93 17.22 -2.68
C THR A 96 -0.66 17.37 -3.52
N THR A 97 -0.17 18.61 -3.58
CA THR A 97 1.15 18.93 -4.13
C THR A 97 2.27 18.78 -3.10
N LYS A 98 1.91 18.41 -1.86
CA LYS A 98 2.86 18.27 -0.75
C LYS A 98 3.43 16.86 -0.70
N HIS A 99 4.69 16.75 -0.29
CA HIS A 99 5.32 15.48 0.00
C HIS A 99 4.67 14.82 1.22
N LEU A 100 4.18 13.59 1.06
CA LEU A 100 3.76 12.73 2.17
C LEU A 100 5.02 12.04 2.73
N VAL A 101 5.22 12.15 4.04
CA VAL A 101 6.33 11.49 4.75
C VAL A 101 5.74 10.41 5.65
N LEU A 102 6.14 9.16 5.43
CA LEU A 102 5.85 8.06 6.34
C LEU A 102 6.98 7.99 7.39
N ASP A 103 6.65 8.30 8.64
CA ASP A 103 7.57 8.18 9.78
C ASP A 103 7.38 6.82 10.47
N PHE A 104 8.32 5.92 10.20
CA PHE A 104 8.31 4.57 10.75
C PHE A 104 8.76 4.50 12.21
N GLU A 105 9.32 5.56 12.80
CA GLU A 105 9.73 5.55 14.21
C GLU A 105 8.53 5.62 15.18
N ASN A 106 7.39 6.13 14.69
CA ASN A 106 6.15 6.27 15.46
C ASN A 106 5.07 5.24 15.09
N LEU A 107 5.30 4.41 14.07
CA LEU A 107 4.41 3.30 13.71
C LEU A 107 4.71 2.13 14.65
N LYS A 108 3.83 1.94 15.65
CA LYS A 108 3.83 0.72 16.47
C LYS A 108 3.45 -0.46 15.56
N LEU A 109 4.48 -1.14 15.03
CA LEU A 109 4.38 -2.44 14.39
C LEU A 109 4.01 -3.53 15.40
#